data_AF-C5TCU3-F1
#
_entry.id   AF-C5TCU3-F1
#
_cell.length_a   1.000
_cell.length_b   1.000
_cell.length_c   1.000
_cell.angle_alpha   90.00
_cell.angle_beta   90.00
_cell.angle_gamma   90.00
#
_symmetry.space_group_name_H-M   'P 1'
#
loop_
_entity.id
_entity.type
_entity.pdbx_description
1 polymer ?
#
loop_
_entity_poly.entity_id
_entity_poly.type
_entity_poly.pdbx_seq_one_letter_code
_entity_poly.pdbx_strand_id
1 'polypeptide(L)'
;GELWTHVKVSAGRALAGLAIGGGLGLVLGLLTGSVKLFETLLDSTIQMVRNIPALALIPLVILWFGIDESAKLFLIAVSVFFPIYLNTFHGIRGVDPGLIEMGRTYGLTRWQLYRQIILPGALSSILVGLRFSLGLMWVILIVAETISAQSGIGYLTMNAREFLQTDIVLVGILLYALLGKLADVFAKALERYWLRWHPGYQQ
;
A
#
# COMPACT_ATOMS: atom_id res chain seq x y z
N GLY A 1 -4.86 -6.26 -28.73
CA GLY A 1 -6.12 -5.52 -28.55
C GLY A 1 -5.88 -4.36 -27.61
N GLU A 2 -6.47 -3.20 -27.89
CA GLU A 2 -6.26 -1.94 -27.15
C GLU A 2 -6.55 -2.07 -25.65
N LEU A 3 -7.61 -2.81 -25.29
CA LEU A 3 -7.96 -3.15 -23.91
C LEU A 3 -6.80 -3.76 -23.10
N TRP A 4 -6.03 -4.66 -23.70
CA TRP A 4 -4.91 -5.31 -23.03
C TRP A 4 -3.76 -4.35 -22.75
N THR A 5 -3.53 -3.38 -23.64
CA THR A 5 -2.54 -2.32 -23.45
C THR A 5 -2.91 -1.44 -22.26
N HIS A 6 -4.18 -1.04 -22.16
CA HIS A 6 -4.67 -0.22 -21.05
C HIS A 6 -4.61 -0.96 -19.71
N VAL A 7 -4.98 -2.24 -19.68
CA VAL A 7 -4.86 -3.08 -18.47
C VAL A 7 -3.39 -3.19 -18.02
N LYS A 8 -2.46 -3.42 -18.94
CA LYS A 8 -1.02 -3.49 -18.63
C LYS A 8 -0.48 -2.18 -18.07
N VAL A 9 -0.88 -1.05 -18.64
CA VAL A 9 -0.45 0.27 -18.17
C VAL A 9 -0.97 0.53 -16.75
N SER A 10 -2.27 0.29 -16.50
CA SER A 10 -2.86 0.44 -15.16
C SER A 10 -2.20 -0.49 -14.13
N ALA A 11 -1.96 -1.76 -14.48
CA ALA A 11 -1.26 -2.71 -13.61
C ALA A 11 0.20 -2.29 -13.35
N GLY A 12 0.91 -1.79 -14.36
CA GLY A 12 2.28 -1.29 -14.22
C GLY A 12 2.38 -0.10 -13.26
N ARG A 13 1.45 0.87 -13.37
CA ARG A 13 1.33 2.01 -12.45
C ARG A 13 1.08 1.56 -11.02
N ALA A 14 0.14 0.65 -10.84
CA ALA A 14 -0.21 0.09 -9.55
C ALA A 14 1.01 -0.53 -8.87
N LEU A 15 1.72 -1.41 -9.57
CA LEU A 15 2.90 -2.10 -9.06
C LEU A 15 4.07 -1.15 -8.77
N ALA A 16 4.32 -0.18 -9.66
CA ALA A 16 5.38 0.81 -9.46
C ALA A 16 5.09 1.72 -8.24
N GLY A 17 3.87 2.23 -8.13
CA GLY A 17 3.45 3.04 -6.98
C GLY A 17 3.49 2.25 -5.67
N LEU A 18 3.06 0.99 -5.68
CA LEU A 18 3.17 0.07 -4.54
C LEU A 18 4.63 -0.19 -4.15
N ALA A 19 5.51 -0.43 -5.12
CA ALA A 19 6.93 -0.70 -4.85
C ALA A 19 7.63 0.52 -4.25
N ILE A 20 7.39 1.72 -4.78
CA ILE A 20 7.99 2.96 -4.31
C ILE A 20 7.40 3.35 -2.95
N GLY A 21 6.08 3.53 -2.88
CA GLY A 21 5.40 3.99 -1.66
C GLY A 21 5.47 2.96 -0.54
N GLY A 22 5.26 1.69 -0.87
CA GLY A 22 5.35 0.59 0.09
C GLY A 22 6.78 0.29 0.52
N GLY A 23 7.75 0.37 -0.38
CA GLY A 23 9.16 0.24 -0.02
C GLY A 23 9.60 1.34 0.95
N LEU A 24 9.28 2.59 0.64
CA LEU A 24 9.58 3.73 1.51
C LEU A 24 8.85 3.63 2.86
N GLY A 25 7.56 3.26 2.83
CA GLY A 25 6.74 3.08 4.03
C GLY A 25 7.28 1.99 4.94
N LEU A 26 7.69 0.87 4.36
CA LEU A 26 8.28 -0.25 5.09
C LEU A 26 9.62 0.14 5.70
N VAL A 27 10.53 0.73 4.90
CA VAL A 27 11.86 1.15 5.39
C VAL A 27 11.71 2.18 6.53
N LEU A 28 10.89 3.21 6.35
CA LEU A 28 10.67 4.20 7.39
C LEU A 28 9.97 3.60 8.61
N GLY A 29 8.96 2.74 8.43
CA GLY A 29 8.27 2.10 9.54
C GLY A 29 9.18 1.18 10.36
N LEU A 30 10.11 0.48 9.70
CA LEU A 30 11.13 -0.33 10.37
C LEU A 30 12.11 0.53 11.18
N LEU A 31 12.52 1.68 10.63
CA LEU A 31 13.44 2.61 11.28
C LEU A 31 12.80 3.30 12.50
N THR A 32 11.59 3.85 12.33
CA THR A 32 10.88 4.56 13.40
C THR A 32 10.38 3.62 14.50
N GLY A 33 9.99 2.39 14.14
CA GLY A 33 9.60 1.36 15.11
C GLY A 33 10.75 0.98 16.05
N SER A 34 11.98 1.00 15.54
CA SER A 34 13.19 0.59 16.27
C SER A 34 13.78 1.68 17.16
N VAL A 35 13.55 2.97 16.84
CA VAL A 35 14.21 4.10 17.49
C VAL A 35 13.21 5.03 18.16
N LYS A 36 13.23 5.09 19.51
CA LYS A 36 12.34 5.94 20.32
C LYS A 36 12.41 7.44 19.97
N LEU A 37 13.56 7.95 19.53
CA LEU A 37 13.72 9.36 19.14
C LEU A 37 12.87 9.72 17.91
N PHE A 38 12.80 8.81 16.94
CA PHE A 38 12.02 9.02 15.72
C PHE A 38 10.52 8.89 15.96
N GLU A 39 10.10 8.06 16.91
CA GLU A 39 8.70 7.97 17.35
C GLU A 39 8.19 9.33 17.86
N THR A 40 8.89 9.96 18.81
CA THR A 40 8.40 11.21 19.42
C THR A 40 8.31 12.35 18.42
N LEU A 41 9.19 12.36 17.42
CA LEU A 41 9.22 13.40 16.39
C LEU A 41 8.26 13.13 15.22
N LEU A 42 8.11 11.88 14.79
CA LEU A 42 7.35 11.55 13.59
C LEU A 42 5.92 11.10 13.85
N ASP A 43 5.58 10.60 15.06
CA ASP A 43 4.23 10.09 15.32
C ASP A 43 3.17 11.21 15.20
N SER A 44 3.41 12.37 15.81
CA SER A 44 2.53 13.53 15.70
C SER A 44 2.42 14.05 14.25
N THR A 45 3.56 14.16 13.56
CA THR A 45 3.60 14.65 12.17
C THR A 45 2.87 13.70 11.22
N ILE A 46 3.06 12.38 11.37
CA ILE A 46 2.46 11.39 10.47
C ILE A 46 0.97 11.25 10.74
N GLN A 47 0.52 11.31 12.00
CA GLN A 47 -0.89 11.35 12.33
C GLN A 47 -1.59 12.59 11.73
N MET A 48 -0.91 13.75 11.76
CA MET A 48 -1.44 14.98 11.16
C MET A 48 -1.54 14.87 9.62
N VAL A 49 -0.52 14.35 8.96
CA VAL A 49 -0.50 14.20 7.49
C VAL A 49 -1.50 13.12 7.03
N ARG A 50 -1.73 12.06 7.81
CA ARG A 50 -2.73 11.02 7.52
C ARG A 50 -4.15 11.60 7.40
N ASN A 51 -4.46 12.66 8.15
CA ASN A 51 -5.79 13.27 8.10
C ASN A 51 -6.08 13.95 6.77
N ILE A 52 -5.05 14.24 5.97
CA ILE A 52 -5.21 14.80 4.63
C ILE A 52 -5.54 13.63 3.68
N PRO A 53 -6.76 13.58 3.12
CA PRO A 53 -7.09 12.53 2.16
C PRO A 53 -6.16 12.65 0.95
N ALA A 54 -5.57 11.55 0.48
CA ALA A 54 -4.74 11.58 -0.73
C ALA A 54 -5.50 12.12 -1.96
N LEU A 55 -6.83 11.95 -1.98
CA LEU A 55 -7.73 12.53 -2.98
C LEU A 55 -7.71 14.07 -2.99
N ALA A 56 -7.55 14.71 -1.83
CA ALA A 56 -7.49 16.17 -1.74
C ALA A 56 -6.16 16.72 -2.28
N LEU A 57 -5.12 15.88 -2.39
CA LEU A 57 -3.83 16.26 -2.96
C LEU A 57 -3.84 16.28 -4.50
N ILE A 58 -4.85 15.68 -5.15
CA ILE A 58 -4.88 15.55 -6.62
C ILE A 58 -4.65 16.88 -7.35
N PRO A 59 -5.39 17.98 -7.05
CA PRO A 59 -5.20 19.23 -7.78
C PRO A 59 -3.80 19.82 -7.60
N LEU A 60 -3.23 19.70 -6.39
CA LEU A 60 -1.90 20.19 -6.07
C LEU A 60 -0.82 19.37 -6.79
N VAL A 61 -0.98 18.05 -6.82
CA VAL A 61 -0.05 17.16 -7.52
C VAL A 61 -0.09 17.43 -9.02
N ILE A 62 -1.28 17.64 -9.60
CA ILE A 62 -1.40 18.03 -11.02
C ILE A 62 -0.75 19.38 -11.28
N LEU A 63 -0.86 20.35 -10.37
CA LEU A 63 -0.21 21.65 -10.52
C LEU A 63 1.32 21.55 -10.50
N TRP A 64 1.88 20.68 -9.66
CA TRP A 64 3.33 20.52 -9.51
C TRP A 64 3.97 19.61 -10.57
N PHE A 65 3.35 18.46 -10.82
CA PHE A 65 3.90 17.40 -11.66
C PHE A 65 3.25 17.35 -13.05
N GLY A 66 2.20 18.13 -13.29
CA GLY A 66 1.42 18.08 -14.52
C GLY A 66 0.47 16.88 -14.59
N ILE A 67 0.07 16.55 -15.82
CA ILE A 67 -0.83 15.44 -16.18
C ILE A 67 -0.02 14.16 -16.50
N ASP A 68 1.28 14.19 -16.19
CA ASP A 68 2.23 13.15 -16.54
C ASP A 68 2.09 11.91 -15.66
N GLU A 69 2.82 10.87 -16.03
CA GLU A 69 2.88 9.60 -15.30
C GLU A 69 3.37 9.75 -13.86
N SER A 70 4.24 10.73 -13.61
CA SER A 70 4.79 11.06 -12.29
C SER A 70 3.70 11.43 -11.28
N ALA A 71 2.70 12.23 -11.69
CA ALA A 71 1.59 12.64 -10.83
C ALA A 71 0.79 11.43 -10.32
N LYS A 72 0.46 10.51 -11.22
CA LYS A 72 -0.24 9.25 -10.91
C LYS A 72 0.57 8.37 -9.95
N LEU A 73 1.85 8.16 -10.26
CA LEU A 73 2.74 7.36 -9.42
C LEU A 73 2.90 7.97 -8.03
N PHE A 74 3.00 9.30 -7.93
CA PHE A 74 3.08 10.00 -6.64
C PHE A 74 1.82 9.80 -5.80
N LEU A 75 0.63 9.96 -6.38
CA LEU A 75 -0.64 9.77 -5.67
C LEU A 75 -0.79 8.33 -5.15
N ILE A 76 -0.41 7.34 -5.97
CA ILE A 76 -0.43 5.93 -5.57
C ILE A 76 0.59 5.67 -4.47
N ALA A 77 1.83 6.15 -4.64
CA ALA A 77 2.90 5.96 -3.66
C ALA A 77 2.52 6.55 -2.31
N VAL A 78 2.01 7.78 -2.26
CA VAL A 78 1.56 8.44 -1.02
C VAL A 78 0.40 7.67 -0.37
N SER A 79 -0.56 7.19 -1.16
CA SER A 79 -1.72 6.45 -0.65
C SER A 79 -1.36 5.12 0.00
N VAL A 80 -0.34 4.43 -0.56
CA VAL A 80 0.15 3.14 -0.07
C VAL A 80 1.21 3.30 1.02
N PHE A 81 1.92 4.43 1.03
CA PHE A 81 2.95 4.73 2.01
C PHE A 81 2.41 4.72 3.44
N PHE A 82 1.35 5.46 3.73
CA PHE A 82 0.87 5.65 5.11
C PHE A 82 0.41 4.35 5.78
N PRO A 83 -0.43 3.50 5.15
CA PRO A 83 -0.87 2.30 5.83
C PRO A 83 0.25 1.29 6.00
N ILE A 84 1.19 1.14 5.06
CA ILE A 84 2.36 0.27 5.23
C ILE A 84 3.24 0.79 6.36
N TYR A 85 3.54 2.09 6.38
CA TYR A 85 4.33 2.72 7.45
C TYR A 85 3.71 2.47 8.82
N LEU A 86 2.42 2.80 8.99
CA LEU A 86 1.75 2.73 10.28
C LEU A 86 1.63 1.30 10.79
N ASN A 87 1.24 0.36 9.92
CA ASN A 87 1.14 -1.04 10.34
C ASN A 87 2.53 -1.63 10.62
N THR A 88 3.57 -1.24 9.89
CA THR A 88 4.94 -1.68 10.20
C THR A 88 5.38 -1.14 11.57
N PHE A 89 5.12 0.14 11.84
CA PHE A 89 5.45 0.80 13.10
C PHE A 89 4.71 0.15 14.29
N HIS A 90 3.38 0.02 14.19
CA HIS A 90 2.56 -0.61 15.23
C HIS A 90 2.87 -2.10 15.38
N GLY A 91 3.21 -2.79 14.29
CA GLY A 91 3.66 -4.18 14.31
C GLY A 91 4.91 -4.39 15.14
N ILE A 92 5.92 -3.52 14.98
CA ILE A 92 7.15 -3.58 15.78
C ILE A 92 6.88 -3.29 17.25
N ARG A 93 6.02 -2.31 17.54
CA ARG A 93 5.71 -1.90 18.92
C ARG A 93 4.73 -2.81 19.64
N GLY A 94 3.90 -3.54 18.90
CA GLY A 94 2.97 -4.52 19.41
C GLY A 94 3.60 -5.87 19.74
N VAL A 95 4.91 -6.06 19.48
CA VAL A 95 5.63 -7.29 19.87
C VAL A 95 5.67 -7.37 21.40
N ASP A 96 5.31 -8.53 21.93
CA ASP A 96 5.27 -8.81 23.36
C ASP A 96 6.62 -8.48 24.03
N PRO A 97 6.66 -7.55 25.01
CA PRO A 97 7.87 -7.25 25.78
C PRO A 97 8.47 -8.49 26.44
N GLY A 98 7.66 -9.47 26.82
CA GLY A 98 8.12 -10.73 27.42
C GLY A 98 8.96 -11.57 26.45
N LEU A 99 8.62 -11.59 25.16
CA LEU A 99 9.44 -12.27 24.14
C LEU A 99 10.79 -11.56 23.97
N ILE A 100 10.80 -10.23 24.04
CA ILE A 100 12.02 -9.41 23.96
C ILE A 100 12.91 -9.65 25.20
N GLU A 101 12.34 -9.67 26.40
CA GLU A 101 13.07 -9.96 27.64
C GLU A 101 13.62 -11.38 27.67
N MET A 102 12.82 -12.37 27.26
CA MET A 102 13.25 -13.76 27.10
C MET A 102 14.47 -13.82 26.16
N GLY A 103 14.39 -13.20 24.99
CA GLY A 103 15.50 -13.15 24.03
C GLY A 103 16.78 -12.54 24.62
N ARG A 104 16.66 -11.51 25.46
CA ARG A 104 17.82 -10.92 26.16
C ARG A 104 18.41 -11.87 27.20
N THR A 105 17.58 -12.60 27.95
CA THR A 105 18.02 -13.60 28.93
C THR A 105 18.77 -14.76 28.27
N TYR A 106 18.37 -15.15 27.05
CA TYR A 106 19.09 -16.13 26.23
C TYR A 106 20.37 -15.59 25.57
N GLY A 107 20.75 -14.33 25.82
CA GLY A 107 22.00 -13.73 25.31
C GLY A 107 21.92 -13.25 23.87
N LEU A 108 20.72 -13.05 23.30
CA LEU A 108 20.59 -12.52 21.95
C LEU A 108 21.11 -11.07 21.87
N THR A 109 21.95 -10.80 20.87
CA THR A 109 22.40 -9.46 20.53
C THR A 109 21.25 -8.61 19.98
N ARG A 110 21.37 -7.28 19.98
CA ARG A 110 20.33 -6.36 19.47
C ARG A 110 19.87 -6.70 18.05
N TRP A 111 20.80 -7.11 17.18
CA TRP A 111 20.48 -7.51 15.81
C TRP A 111 19.78 -8.85 15.72
N GLN A 112 20.20 -9.84 16.53
CA GLN A 112 19.53 -11.13 16.61
C GLN A 112 18.11 -10.99 17.15
N LEU A 113 17.92 -10.18 18.19
CA LEU A 113 16.61 -9.89 18.75
C LEU A 113 15.70 -9.21 17.71
N TYR A 114 16.25 -8.27 16.93
CA TYR A 114 15.51 -7.63 15.84
C TYR A 114 15.07 -8.63 14.77
N ARG A 115 15.99 -9.46 14.26
CA ARG A 115 15.73 -10.38 13.15
C ARG A 115 14.91 -11.62 13.54
N GLN A 116 15.04 -12.10 14.78
CA GLN A 116 14.43 -13.36 15.22
C GLN A 116 13.14 -13.18 16.01
N ILE A 117 12.91 -12.00 16.59
CA ILE A 117 11.73 -11.76 17.44
C ILE A 117 10.91 -10.59 16.87
N ILE A 118 11.53 -9.43 16.71
CA ILE A 118 10.80 -8.21 16.33
C ILE A 118 10.25 -8.30 14.90
N LEU A 119 11.10 -8.58 13.92
CA LEU A 119 10.69 -8.63 12.51
C LEU A 119 9.67 -9.76 12.24
N PRO A 120 9.86 -10.99 12.74
CA PRO A 120 8.85 -12.04 12.81
C PRO A 120 7.51 -11.63 13.43
N GLY A 121 7.55 -10.98 14.60
CA GLY A 121 6.35 -10.55 15.33
C GLY A 121 5.59 -9.44 14.60
N ALA A 122 6.33 -8.51 13.97
CA ALA A 122 5.74 -7.41 13.20
C ALA A 122 5.19 -7.86 11.83
N LEU A 123 5.62 -9.01 11.32
CA LEU A 123 5.27 -9.50 9.99
C LEU A 123 3.76 -9.60 9.75
N SER A 124 3.01 -10.02 10.77
CA SER A 124 1.54 -10.09 10.71
C SER A 124 0.92 -8.72 10.44
N SER A 125 1.36 -7.70 11.18
CA SER A 125 0.88 -6.33 11.00
C SER A 125 1.34 -5.74 9.67
N ILE A 126 2.60 -5.97 9.26
CA ILE A 126 3.11 -5.52 7.94
C ILE A 126 2.22 -6.05 6.80
N LEU A 127 1.82 -7.32 6.86
CA LEU A 127 0.96 -7.94 5.85
C LEU A 127 -0.47 -7.35 5.87
N VAL A 128 -1.02 -7.02 7.05
CA VAL A 128 -2.29 -6.29 7.16
C VAL A 128 -2.18 -4.91 6.48
N GLY A 129 -1.09 -4.19 6.73
CA GLY A 129 -0.81 -2.90 6.09
C GLY A 129 -0.69 -3.00 4.57
N LEU A 130 0.01 -4.02 4.08
CA LEU A 130 0.13 -4.30 2.66
C LEU A 130 -1.23 -4.60 2.02
N ARG A 131 -2.06 -5.45 2.66
CA ARG A 131 -3.40 -5.79 2.17
C ARG A 131 -4.31 -4.57 2.10
N PHE A 132 -4.31 -3.75 3.15
CA PHE A 132 -5.08 -2.51 3.17
C PHE A 132 -4.62 -1.55 2.06
N SER A 133 -3.31 -1.46 1.85
CA SER A 133 -2.72 -0.61 0.82
C SER A 133 -3.01 -1.07 -0.60
N LEU A 134 -3.08 -2.39 -0.84
CA LEU A 134 -3.51 -2.94 -2.13
C LEU A 134 -4.95 -2.51 -2.47
N GLY A 135 -5.84 -2.44 -1.48
CA GLY A 135 -7.19 -1.91 -1.67
C GLY A 135 -7.20 -0.43 -2.03
N LEU A 136 -6.50 0.40 -1.25
CA LEU A 136 -6.41 1.84 -1.50
C LEU A 136 -5.72 2.19 -2.83
N MET A 137 -4.71 1.43 -3.21
CA MET A 137 -3.99 1.58 -4.49
C MET A 137 -4.95 1.56 -5.67
N TRP A 138 -5.89 0.61 -5.72
CA TRP A 138 -6.86 0.53 -6.81
C TRP A 138 -7.82 1.71 -6.82
N VAL A 139 -8.34 2.11 -5.65
CA VAL A 139 -9.25 3.26 -5.55
C VAL A 139 -8.57 4.52 -6.05
N ILE A 140 -7.32 4.78 -5.62
CA ILE A 140 -6.60 5.97 -6.04
C ILE A 140 -6.18 5.91 -7.51
N LEU A 141 -5.80 4.73 -8.01
CA LEU A 141 -5.47 4.56 -9.43
C LEU A 141 -6.66 4.87 -10.31
N ILE A 142 -7.86 4.37 -9.97
CA ILE A 142 -9.10 4.65 -10.71
C ILE A 142 -9.32 6.16 -10.78
N VAL A 143 -9.30 6.84 -9.63
CA VAL A 143 -9.55 8.29 -9.57
C VAL A 143 -8.47 9.09 -10.31
N ALA A 144 -7.20 8.71 -10.17
CA ALA A 144 -6.11 9.38 -10.88
C ALA A 144 -6.20 9.18 -12.40
N GLU A 145 -6.62 8.00 -12.85
CA GLU A 145 -6.81 7.71 -14.28
C GLU A 145 -8.04 8.40 -14.87
N THR A 146 -9.10 8.62 -14.11
CA THR A 146 -10.30 9.30 -14.62
C THR A 146 -10.13 10.81 -14.76
N ILE A 147 -9.25 11.42 -13.96
CA ILE A 147 -9.05 12.89 -13.95
C ILE A 147 -7.94 13.32 -14.91
N SER A 148 -6.87 12.52 -15.02
CA SER A 148 -5.59 13.02 -15.52
C SER A 148 -4.80 11.96 -16.31
N ALA A 149 -5.47 11.04 -17.01
CA ALA A 149 -4.78 10.08 -17.86
C ALA A 149 -5.25 10.13 -19.31
N GLN A 150 -4.31 9.95 -20.23
CA GLN A 150 -4.57 9.73 -21.66
C GLN A 150 -4.58 8.23 -22.02
N SER A 151 -4.45 7.36 -21.02
CA SER A 151 -4.39 5.91 -21.17
C SER A 151 -4.72 5.22 -19.86
N GLY A 152 -5.32 4.03 -19.92
CA GLY A 152 -5.64 3.21 -18.75
C GLY A 152 -7.12 2.84 -18.75
N ILE A 153 -7.50 1.95 -17.83
CA ILE A 153 -8.90 1.50 -17.72
C ILE A 153 -9.79 2.67 -17.30
N GLY A 154 -9.30 3.57 -16.44
CA GLY A 154 -10.05 4.73 -15.95
C GLY A 154 -10.32 5.75 -17.07
N TYR A 155 -9.32 5.98 -17.91
CA TYR A 155 -9.46 6.79 -19.13
C TYR A 155 -10.49 6.19 -20.10
N LEU A 156 -10.38 4.89 -20.39
CA LEU A 156 -11.34 4.20 -21.27
C LEU A 156 -12.78 4.31 -20.77
N THR A 157 -12.97 4.14 -19.47
CA THR A 157 -14.29 4.20 -18.83
C THR A 157 -14.84 5.63 -18.89
N MET A 158 -13.99 6.64 -18.67
CA MET A 158 -14.40 8.05 -18.74
C MET A 158 -14.77 8.46 -20.17
N ASN A 159 -13.95 8.08 -21.16
CA ASN A 159 -14.22 8.33 -22.57
C ASN A 159 -15.53 7.66 -23.01
N ALA A 160 -15.72 6.37 -22.67
CA ALA A 160 -16.96 5.66 -22.97
C ALA A 160 -18.20 6.30 -22.33
N ARG A 161 -18.06 6.85 -21.11
CA ARG A 161 -19.11 7.59 -20.42
C ARG A 161 -19.50 8.85 -21.19
N GLU A 162 -18.54 9.60 -21.74
CA GLU A 162 -18.82 10.81 -22.53
C GLU A 162 -19.65 10.49 -23.79
N PHE A 163 -19.42 9.33 -24.41
CA PHE A 163 -20.19 8.84 -25.55
C PHE A 163 -21.43 8.02 -25.18
N LEU A 164 -21.81 7.96 -23.90
CA LEU A 164 -22.94 7.16 -23.38
C LEU A 164 -22.86 5.66 -23.77
N GLN A 165 -21.66 5.14 -23.98
CA GLN A 165 -21.39 3.74 -24.32
C GLN A 165 -21.38 2.89 -23.05
N THR A 166 -22.57 2.59 -22.54
CA THR A 166 -22.76 1.84 -21.28
C THR A 166 -22.07 0.46 -21.31
N ASP A 167 -22.02 -0.18 -22.47
CA ASP A 167 -21.38 -1.49 -22.64
C ASP A 167 -19.88 -1.46 -22.27
N ILE A 168 -19.16 -0.44 -22.74
CA ILE A 168 -17.72 -0.29 -22.47
C ILE A 168 -17.48 0.15 -21.03
N VAL A 169 -18.35 1.00 -20.48
CA VAL A 169 -18.30 1.38 -19.06
C VAL A 169 -18.45 0.15 -18.15
N LEU A 170 -19.42 -0.74 -18.46
CA LEU A 170 -19.62 -1.99 -17.73
C LEU A 170 -18.40 -2.91 -17.81
N VAL A 171 -17.80 -3.06 -19.00
CA VAL A 171 -16.56 -3.83 -19.17
C VAL A 171 -15.41 -3.25 -18.34
N GLY A 172 -15.25 -1.92 -18.30
CA GLY A 172 -14.26 -1.24 -17.46
C GLY A 172 -14.43 -1.54 -15.97
N ILE A 173 -15.67 -1.45 -15.47
CA ILE A 173 -16.01 -1.79 -14.08
C ILE A 173 -15.70 -3.26 -13.77
N LEU A 174 -16.08 -4.18 -14.66
CA LEU A 174 -15.80 -5.61 -14.49
C LEU A 174 -14.30 -5.91 -14.48
N LEU A 175 -13.51 -5.20 -15.30
CA LEU A 175 -12.06 -5.33 -15.31
C LEU A 175 -11.43 -4.85 -14.00
N TYR A 176 -11.88 -3.72 -13.45
CA TYR A 176 -11.42 -3.27 -12.13
C TYR A 176 -11.84 -4.22 -11.01
N ALA A 177 -13.07 -4.76 -11.05
CA ALA A 177 -13.52 -5.76 -10.09
C ALA A 177 -12.65 -7.03 -10.16
N LEU A 178 -12.29 -7.47 -11.36
CA LEU A 178 -11.41 -8.61 -11.57
C LEU A 178 -9.99 -8.34 -11.05
N LEU A 179 -9.40 -7.19 -11.38
CA LEU A 179 -8.06 -6.79 -10.92
C LEU A 179 -8.01 -6.62 -9.41
N GLY A 180 -9.03 -6.00 -8.81
CA GLY A 180 -9.16 -5.87 -7.36
C GLY A 180 -9.28 -7.23 -6.68
N LYS A 181 -10.09 -8.15 -7.25
CA LYS A 181 -10.20 -9.53 -6.74
C LYS A 181 -8.89 -10.28 -6.85
N LEU A 182 -8.16 -10.15 -7.97
CA LEU A 182 -6.85 -10.77 -8.14
C LEU A 182 -5.83 -10.24 -7.11
N ALA A 183 -5.84 -8.93 -6.86
CA ALA A 183 -4.97 -8.33 -5.84
C ALA A 183 -5.35 -8.79 -4.42
N ASP A 184 -6.63 -8.90 -4.08
CA ASP A 184 -7.08 -9.41 -2.77
C ASP A 184 -6.73 -10.90 -2.60
N VAL A 185 -6.91 -11.71 -3.64
CA VAL A 185 -6.50 -13.12 -3.63
C VAL A 185 -4.98 -13.25 -3.48
N PHE A 186 -4.21 -12.42 -4.18
CA PHE A 186 -2.75 -12.37 -4.06
C PHE A 186 -2.33 -11.98 -2.64
N ALA A 187 -2.96 -10.94 -2.06
CA ALA A 187 -2.71 -10.52 -0.69
C ALA A 187 -2.99 -11.65 0.31
N LYS A 188 -4.14 -12.31 0.19
CA LYS A 188 -4.53 -13.45 1.04
C LYS A 188 -3.62 -14.66 0.85
N ALA A 189 -3.10 -14.89 -0.35
CA ALA A 189 -2.15 -15.96 -0.60
C ALA A 189 -0.80 -15.67 0.07
N LEU A 190 -0.33 -14.43 0.00
CA LEU A 190 0.89 -13.97 0.67
C LEU A 190 0.74 -14.07 2.20
N GLU A 191 -0.39 -13.61 2.72
CA GLU A 191 -0.78 -13.71 4.13
C GLU A 191 -0.75 -15.16 4.61
N ARG A 192 -1.41 -16.08 3.88
CA ARG A 192 -1.41 -17.52 4.21
C ARG A 192 -0.07 -18.21 4.04
N TYR A 193 0.85 -17.70 3.22
CA TYR A 193 2.18 -18.29 3.07
C TYR A 193 3.12 -17.83 4.19
N TRP A 194 3.08 -16.54 4.53
CA TRP A 194 3.99 -15.92 5.51
C TRP A 194 3.51 -16.10 6.95
N LEU A 195 2.20 -16.27 7.18
CA LEU A 195 1.61 -16.44 8.51
C LEU A 195 1.19 -17.88 8.83
N ARG A 196 1.74 -18.88 8.12
CA ARG A 196 1.50 -20.31 8.42
C ARG A 196 1.79 -20.69 9.88
N TRP A 197 2.67 -19.94 10.53
CA TRP A 197 3.06 -20.13 11.92
C TRP A 197 2.13 -19.49 12.96
N HIS A 198 1.18 -18.63 12.57
CA HIS A 198 0.39 -17.83 13.51
C HIS A 198 -0.86 -18.62 13.91
N PRO A 199 -1.09 -18.88 15.22
CA PRO A 199 -2.18 -19.75 15.68
C PRO A 199 -3.59 -19.32 15.25
N GLY A 200 -3.79 -18.05 14.91
CA GLY A 200 -5.08 -17.50 14.47
C GLY A 200 -5.48 -17.79 13.01
N TYR A 201 -4.59 -18.35 12.18
CA TYR A 201 -4.84 -18.61 10.75
C TYR A 201 -4.90 -20.11 10.38
N GLN A 202 -4.99 -20.99 11.38
CA GLN A 202 -5.10 -22.45 11.21
C GLN A 202 -6.55 -22.95 10.99
N GLN A 203 -7.49 -22.10 10.56
CA GLN A 203 -8.85 -22.53 10.21
C GLN A 203 -9.01 -22.77 8.71
#